data_AF-A0A920JCY0-F1
#
_entry.id   AF-A0A920JCY0-F1
#
_cell.length_a   1.000
_cell.length_b   1.000
_cell.length_c   1.000
_cell.angle_alpha   90.00
_cell.angle_beta   90.00
_cell.angle_gamma   90.00
#
_symmetry.space_group_name_H-M   'P 1'
#
loop_
_entity.id
_entity.type
_entity.pdbx_description
1 polymer ?
#
loop_
_entity_poly.entity_id
_entity_poly.type
_entity_poly.pdbx_seq_one_letter_code
_entity_poly.pdbx_strand_id
1 'polypeptide(L)'
;MSNRAPIQNTELLASELAGMLSFSNFESSSQKMVFFQDDESLPATTMKITNHHSHTFRCKHAQGDAVDYVRHAFQGGASVYGISDHAPIPDGRYPEVRMAMEELDSYENAVRKAQSEFPEVKVSGNGMRVFPGISSFL
;
A
#
# COMPACT_ATOMS: atom_id res chain seq x y z
N MET A 1 -55.00 -39.56 13.30
CA MET A 1 -54.69 -38.19 12.82
C MET A 1 -53.96 -38.35 11.50
N SER A 2 -54.72 -38.54 10.41
CA SER A 2 -54.99 -37.55 9.35
C SER A 2 -53.70 -37.13 8.62
N ASN A 3 -53.51 -37.28 7.31
CA ASN A 3 -54.25 -37.90 6.21
C ASN A 3 -53.27 -38.04 5.02
N ARG A 4 -53.43 -39.12 4.26
CA ARG A 4 -53.08 -39.40 2.84
C ARG A 4 -52.04 -38.54 2.07
N ALA A 5 -51.13 -39.28 1.43
CA ALA A 5 -50.30 -38.98 0.25
C ALA A 5 -51.15 -38.71 -1.03
N PRO A 6 -50.62 -38.70 -2.30
CA PRO A 6 -49.23 -38.70 -2.82
C PRO A 6 -49.01 -37.77 -4.06
N ILE A 7 -47.90 -37.98 -4.80
CA ILE A 7 -47.60 -37.72 -6.25
C ILE A 7 -47.59 -36.26 -6.75
N GLN A 8 -46.83 -35.80 -7.75
CA GLN A 8 -45.64 -36.18 -8.53
C GLN A 8 -45.28 -34.91 -9.36
N ASN A 9 -43.99 -34.72 -9.67
CA ASN A 9 -43.40 -33.98 -10.81
C ASN A 9 -43.98 -32.59 -11.22
N THR A 10 -43.11 -31.57 -11.35
CA THR A 10 -42.72 -30.98 -12.65
C THR A 10 -41.91 -29.69 -12.47
N GLU A 11 -40.85 -29.62 -13.28
CA GLU A 11 -40.13 -28.44 -13.81
C GLU A 11 -40.84 -27.09 -13.69
N LEU A 12 -40.12 -26.01 -13.35
CA LEU A 12 -40.11 -24.78 -14.16
C LEU A 12 -39.00 -23.80 -13.75
N LEU A 13 -38.35 -23.31 -14.80
CA LEU A 13 -37.29 -22.33 -14.84
C LEU A 13 -37.69 -20.96 -14.27
N ALA A 14 -36.64 -20.30 -13.75
CA ALA A 14 -36.25 -18.90 -13.92
C ALA A 14 -37.19 -17.77 -13.51
N SER A 15 -36.53 -16.72 -13.02
CA SER A 15 -36.87 -15.29 -13.05
C SER A 15 -37.35 -14.65 -11.74
N GLU A 16 -36.87 -13.42 -11.59
CA GLU A 16 -37.31 -12.35 -10.67
C GLU A 16 -36.60 -12.33 -9.30
N LEU A 17 -35.43 -11.69 -9.19
CA LEU A 17 -35.23 -10.24 -8.95
C LEU A 17 -36.06 -9.69 -7.78
N ALA A 18 -35.35 -9.40 -6.68
CA ALA A 18 -35.23 -8.08 -6.07
C ALA A 18 -35.39 -8.09 -4.55
N GLY A 19 -34.40 -7.49 -3.91
CA GLY A 19 -34.64 -6.70 -2.70
C GLY A 19 -34.48 -7.46 -1.40
N MET A 20 -33.39 -7.16 -0.69
CA MET A 20 -33.43 -6.67 0.70
C MET A 20 -31.98 -6.49 1.18
N LEU A 21 -31.36 -5.38 0.77
CA LEU A 21 -30.25 -4.83 1.56
C LEU A 21 -30.86 -4.24 2.83
N SER A 22 -30.59 -4.85 3.97
CA SER A 22 -30.90 -4.24 5.25
C SER A 22 -29.84 -4.58 6.30
N PHE A 23 -29.51 -3.53 7.05
CA PHE A 23 -28.71 -3.49 8.29
C PHE A 23 -27.21 -3.74 8.10
N SER A 24 -26.28 -3.02 8.73
CA SER A 24 -26.33 -1.94 9.73
C SER A 24 -24.88 -1.45 9.93
N ASN A 25 -24.73 -0.21 10.36
CA ASN A 25 -23.48 0.43 10.78
C ASN A 25 -22.62 -0.43 11.72
N PHE A 26 -21.29 -0.44 11.54
CA PHE A 26 -20.34 -0.48 12.68
C PHE A 26 -18.90 -0.08 12.27
N GLU A 27 -18.39 0.90 13.02
CA GLU A 27 -17.02 1.25 13.44
C GLU A 27 -15.76 1.12 12.56
N SER A 28 -14.98 2.20 12.69
CA SER A 28 -13.52 2.28 12.80
C SER A 28 -12.67 2.37 11.53
N SER A 29 -11.94 3.49 11.48
CA SER A 29 -11.00 3.91 10.46
C SER A 29 -9.84 2.93 10.31
N SER A 30 -9.98 1.96 9.42
CA SER A 30 -8.89 1.22 8.79
C SER A 30 -9.31 0.99 7.34
N GLN A 31 -8.42 1.32 6.41
CA GLN A 31 -8.65 1.40 4.96
C GLN A 31 -9.59 0.29 4.44
N LYS A 32 -10.78 0.66 3.94
CA LYS A 32 -11.63 -0.25 3.16
C LYS A 32 -10.95 -0.51 1.82
N MET A 33 -10.29 -1.66 1.72
CA MET A 33 -9.91 -2.24 0.44
C MET A 33 -11.21 -2.63 -0.27
N VAL A 34 -11.64 -1.79 -1.21
CA VAL A 34 -12.79 -2.06 -2.08
C VAL A 34 -12.36 -3.13 -3.08
N PHE A 35 -12.88 -4.36 -2.90
CA PHE A 35 -12.87 -5.37 -3.95
C PHE A 35 -13.91 -4.94 -5.00
N PHE A 36 -13.45 -4.39 -6.12
CA PHE A 36 -14.29 -4.17 -7.28
C PHE A 36 -14.60 -5.54 -7.89
N GLN A 37 -15.88 -5.87 -8.05
CA GLN A 37 -16.29 -7.00 -8.87
C GLN A 37 -15.99 -6.66 -10.33
N ASP A 38 -15.20 -7.50 -10.98
CA ASP A 38 -14.72 -7.30 -12.34
C ASP A 38 -15.90 -7.24 -13.33
N ASP A 39 -16.08 -6.08 -13.97
CA ASP A 39 -16.92 -5.94 -15.17
C ASP A 39 -16.06 -6.27 -16.39
N GLU A 40 -16.31 -7.44 -16.98
CA GLU A 40 -15.68 -8.01 -18.18
C GLU A 40 -16.03 -7.22 -19.46
N SER A 41 -15.82 -5.89 -19.48
CA SER A 41 -16.12 -5.07 -20.67
C SER A 41 -15.15 -3.93 -20.98
N LEU A 42 -14.09 -3.74 -20.20
CA LEU A 42 -13.01 -2.77 -20.50
C LEU A 42 -11.70 -3.51 -20.73
N PRO A 43 -10.85 -3.12 -21.71
CA PRO A 43 -9.54 -3.74 -21.87
C PRO A 43 -8.77 -3.56 -20.57
N ALA A 44 -8.38 -4.68 -19.94
CA ALA A 44 -7.70 -4.74 -18.65
C ALA A 44 -6.36 -3.99 -18.71
N THR A 45 -6.42 -2.66 -18.62
CA THR A 45 -5.28 -1.86 -18.24
C THR A 45 -5.10 -2.16 -16.77
N THR A 46 -4.35 -3.23 -16.47
CA THR A 46 -3.98 -3.63 -15.11
C THR A 46 -3.57 -2.37 -14.36
N MET A 47 -4.41 -1.91 -13.43
CA MET A 47 -4.13 -0.74 -12.62
C MET A 47 -2.93 -1.09 -11.76
N LYS A 48 -1.77 -0.58 -12.17
CA LYS A 48 -0.52 -0.83 -11.47
C LYS A 48 -0.53 -0.07 -10.16
N ILE A 49 -0.44 -0.79 -9.04
CA ILE A 49 -0.37 -0.18 -7.72
C ILE A 49 0.94 0.61 -7.61
N THR A 50 0.86 1.85 -7.11
CA THR A 50 2.00 2.73 -6.93
C THR A 50 1.94 3.41 -5.57
N ASN A 51 3.06 3.42 -4.85
CA ASN A 51 3.24 4.22 -3.65
C ASN A 51 4.48 5.12 -3.84
N HIS A 52 4.39 6.39 -3.46
CA HIS A 52 5.51 7.35 -3.57
C HIS A 52 5.92 7.97 -2.22
N HIS A 53 5.28 7.56 -1.13
CA HIS A 53 5.46 8.16 0.18
C HIS A 53 5.44 7.09 1.26
N SER A 54 6.64 6.66 1.65
CA SER A 54 6.88 5.77 2.79
C SER A 54 8.07 6.28 3.60
N HIS A 55 8.18 5.82 4.84
CA HIS A 55 9.23 6.21 5.78
C HIS A 55 9.84 4.97 6.42
N THR A 56 11.15 4.89 6.53
CA THR A 56 11.90 3.82 7.23
C THR A 56 12.13 4.16 8.69
N PHE A 57 12.66 3.21 9.47
CA PHE A 57 13.03 3.42 10.87
C PHE A 57 13.94 4.64 11.11
N ARG A 58 14.69 5.10 10.09
CA ARG A 58 15.60 6.23 10.21
C ARG A 58 14.87 7.56 10.44
N CYS A 59 13.57 7.64 10.13
CA CYS A 59 12.73 8.78 10.46
C CYS A 59 12.37 8.87 11.96
N LYS A 60 12.70 7.84 12.76
CA LYS A 60 12.45 7.70 14.21
C LYS A 60 10.99 7.49 14.63
N HIS A 61 10.04 7.53 13.70
CA HIS A 61 8.61 7.30 13.96
C HIS A 61 7.95 6.29 13.00
N ALA A 62 8.75 5.59 12.19
CA ALA A 62 8.34 4.44 11.41
C ALA A 62 9.18 3.21 11.81
N GLN A 63 8.87 2.05 11.25
CA GLN A 63 9.51 0.78 11.59
C GLN A 63 9.81 -0.01 10.33
N GLY A 64 10.92 -0.76 10.31
CA GLY A 64 11.35 -1.51 9.13
C GLY A 64 12.21 -0.68 8.18
N ASP A 65 12.85 -1.37 7.24
CA ASP A 65 13.77 -0.76 6.27
C ASP A 65 13.21 -0.81 4.84
N ALA A 66 13.87 -0.11 3.92
CA ALA A 66 13.55 -0.01 2.49
C ALA A 66 13.22 -1.37 1.85
N VAL A 67 14.07 -2.37 2.09
CA VAL A 67 13.95 -3.72 1.53
C VAL A 67 12.66 -4.39 2.01
N ASP A 68 12.29 -4.20 3.27
CA ASP A 68 11.09 -4.81 3.84
C ASP A 68 9.83 -4.26 3.17
N TYR A 69 9.75 -2.95 3.02
CA TYR A 69 8.60 -2.34 2.37
C TYR A 69 8.51 -2.68 0.89
N VAL A 70 9.62 -2.67 0.17
CA VAL A 70 9.61 -3.04 -1.25
C VAL A 70 9.22 -4.51 -1.43
N ARG A 71 9.65 -5.41 -0.52
CA ARG A 71 9.21 -6.81 -0.52
C ARG A 71 7.68 -6.93 -0.40
N HIS A 72 7.07 -6.23 0.56
CA HIS A 72 5.61 -6.25 0.71
C HIS A 72 4.91 -5.59 -0.48
N ALA A 73 5.48 -4.53 -1.04
CA ALA A 73 4.96 -3.87 -2.23
C ALA A 73 4.98 -4.80 -3.45
N PHE A 74 6.08 -5.52 -3.66
CA PHE A 74 6.21 -6.53 -4.70
C PHE A 74 5.16 -7.65 -4.54
N GLN A 75 5.02 -8.19 -3.33
CA GLN A 75 4.00 -9.19 -3.02
C GLN A 75 2.56 -8.68 -3.24
N GLY A 76 2.34 -7.39 -3.01
CA GLY A 76 1.06 -6.71 -3.24
C GLY A 76 0.81 -6.29 -4.69
N GLY A 77 1.71 -6.63 -5.64
CA GLY A 77 1.55 -6.28 -7.06
C GLY A 77 1.86 -4.82 -7.39
N ALA A 78 2.60 -4.12 -6.54
CA ALA A 78 3.05 -2.76 -6.81
C ALA A 78 4.13 -2.74 -7.90
N SER A 79 4.03 -1.76 -8.79
CA SER A 79 5.03 -1.53 -9.83
C SER A 79 6.00 -0.39 -9.50
N VAL A 80 5.63 0.49 -8.58
CA VAL A 80 6.44 1.64 -8.16
C VAL A 80 6.34 1.81 -6.65
N TYR A 81 7.48 2.00 -6.00
CA TYR A 81 7.55 2.22 -4.56
C TYR A 81 8.57 3.31 -4.20
N GLY A 82 8.11 4.38 -3.55
CA GLY A 82 8.93 5.52 -3.14
C GLY A 82 9.16 5.55 -1.64
N ILE A 83 10.42 5.75 -1.26
CA ILE A 83 10.88 5.93 0.12
C ILE A 83 11.29 7.39 0.28
N SER A 84 10.72 8.07 1.26
CA SER A 84 10.70 9.53 1.39
C SER A 84 10.96 9.96 2.85
N ASP A 85 11.95 9.34 3.50
CA ASP A 85 12.38 9.67 4.85
C ASP A 85 12.75 11.16 5.00
N HIS A 86 12.65 11.66 6.22
CA HIS A 86 13.07 13.02 6.53
C HIS A 86 14.59 13.14 6.46
N ALA A 87 15.05 13.94 5.50
CA ALA A 87 16.46 14.16 5.24
C ALA A 87 17.20 14.71 6.48
N PRO A 88 18.48 14.33 6.67
CA PRO A 88 19.32 14.89 7.71
C PRO A 88 19.59 16.37 7.39
N ILE A 89 19.77 17.17 8.45
CA ILE A 89 20.19 18.57 8.34
C ILE A 89 21.59 18.67 8.98
N PRO A 90 22.56 19.38 8.37
CA PRO A 90 23.94 19.47 8.90
C PRO A 90 24.05 20.02 10.33
N ASP A 91 23.08 20.83 10.77
CA ASP A 91 23.03 21.39 12.12
C ASP A 91 22.35 20.47 13.15
N GLY A 92 21.87 19.30 12.73
CA GLY A 92 21.24 18.31 13.59
C GLY A 92 19.85 18.69 14.12
N ARG A 93 19.17 19.69 13.54
CA ARG A 93 17.82 20.06 13.98
C ARG A 93 16.80 18.92 13.78
N TYR A 94 15.87 18.81 14.73
CA TYR A 94 14.78 17.82 14.75
C TYR A 94 15.23 16.33 14.77
N PRO A 95 16.16 15.94 15.66
CA PRO A 95 16.70 14.57 15.72
C PRO A 95 15.64 13.50 16.04
N GLU A 96 14.50 13.90 16.61
CA GLU A 96 13.36 13.03 16.95
C GLU A 96 12.47 12.66 15.76
N VAL A 97 12.64 13.33 14.60
CA VAL A 97 11.88 13.04 13.37
C VAL A 97 12.75 12.92 12.13
N ARG A 98 14.08 13.10 12.24
CA ARG A 98 15.00 13.04 11.09
C ARG A 98 16.07 11.98 11.31
N MET A 99 16.59 11.47 10.21
CA MET A 99 17.82 10.68 10.29
C MET A 99 19.01 11.58 10.58
N ALA A 100 20.04 11.02 11.21
CA ALA A 100 21.31 11.68 11.42
C ALA A 100 22.13 11.72 10.12
N MET A 101 23.11 12.63 10.04
CA MET A 101 24.00 12.72 8.87
C MET A 101 24.76 11.42 8.63
N GLU A 102 25.12 10.71 9.68
CA GLU A 102 25.85 9.44 9.66
C GLU A 102 24.98 8.27 9.18
N GLU A 103 23.66 8.40 9.23
CA GLU A 103 22.72 7.37 8.77
C GLU A 103 22.47 7.44 7.26
N LEU A 104 22.88 8.52 6.59
CA LEU A 104 22.66 8.79 5.18
C LEU A 104 23.18 7.66 4.27
N ASP A 105 24.43 7.26 4.44
CA ASP A 105 25.04 6.21 3.63
C ASP A 105 24.29 4.88 3.80
N SER A 106 23.87 4.58 5.04
CA SER A 106 23.10 3.38 5.34
C SER A 106 21.72 3.39 4.67
N TYR A 107 21.06 4.55 4.63
CA TYR A 107 19.79 4.74 3.93
C TYR A 107 19.96 4.51 2.44
N GLU A 108 20.94 5.16 1.81
CA GLU A 108 21.16 5.02 0.38
C GLU A 108 21.48 3.57 -0.02
N ASN A 109 22.28 2.88 0.81
CA ASN A 109 22.59 1.48 0.61
C ASN A 109 21.35 0.59 0.74
N ALA A 110 20.45 0.88 1.68
CA ALA A 110 19.19 0.14 1.81
C ALA A 110 18.28 0.33 0.59
N VAL A 111 18.20 1.56 0.05
CA VAL A 111 17.45 1.85 -1.19
C VAL A 111 18.06 1.12 -2.38
N ARG A 112 19.39 1.18 -2.56
CA ARG A 112 20.10 0.47 -3.65
C ARG A 112 19.90 -1.04 -3.55
N LYS A 113 19.95 -1.58 -2.32
CA LYS A 113 19.71 -3.00 -2.07
C LYS A 113 18.29 -3.39 -2.49
N ALA A 114 17.28 -2.61 -2.10
CA ALA A 114 15.90 -2.84 -2.51
C ALA A 114 15.71 -2.77 -4.03
N GLN A 115 16.36 -1.82 -4.72
CA GLN A 115 16.39 -1.74 -6.18
C GLN A 115 16.99 -3.00 -6.82
N SER A 116 18.05 -3.55 -6.23
CA SER A 116 18.72 -4.76 -6.75
C SER A 116 17.96 -6.05 -6.47
N GLU A 117 17.27 -6.15 -5.33
CA GLU A 117 16.53 -7.35 -4.94
C GLU A 117 15.17 -7.47 -5.64
N PHE A 118 14.58 -6.34 -6.04
CA PHE A 118 13.24 -6.28 -6.65
C PHE A 118 13.24 -5.45 -7.94
N PRO A 119 13.95 -5.87 -9.01
CA PRO A 119 14.07 -5.11 -10.26
C PRO A 119 12.72 -4.89 -10.99
N GLU A 120 11.70 -5.68 -10.68
CA GLU A 120 10.34 -5.56 -11.20
C GLU A 120 9.58 -4.36 -10.60
N VAL A 121 10.01 -3.87 -9.43
CA VAL A 121 9.45 -2.68 -8.77
C VAL A 121 10.38 -1.51 -9.03
N LYS A 122 9.84 -0.43 -9.60
CA LYS A 122 10.58 0.84 -9.71
C LYS A 122 10.69 1.48 -8.32
N VAL A 123 11.86 1.33 -7.69
CA VAL A 123 12.12 1.89 -6.36
C VAL A 123 12.83 3.25 -6.45
N SER A 124 12.33 4.27 -5.73
CA SER A 124 12.95 5.60 -5.62
C SER A 124 13.20 6.00 -4.16
N GLY A 125 14.41 6.46 -3.83
CA GLY A 125 14.69 7.16 -2.57
C GLY A 125 14.69 8.68 -2.81
N ASN A 126 13.57 9.35 -2.56
CA ASN A 126 13.43 10.78 -2.81
C ASN A 126 13.86 11.59 -1.59
N GLY A 127 14.55 12.71 -1.81
CA GLY A 127 14.78 13.73 -0.77
C GLY A 127 16.12 13.68 -0.02
N MET A 128 17.01 12.74 -0.32
CA MET A 128 18.20 12.50 0.51
C MET A 128 19.50 13.24 0.11
N ARG A 129 19.41 14.28 -0.72
CA ARG A 129 20.58 15.12 -1.04
C ARG A 129 20.68 16.27 -0.05
N VAL A 130 21.74 16.25 0.76
CA VAL A 130 22.13 17.39 1.56
C VAL A 130 22.68 18.47 0.62
N PHE A 131 21.94 19.55 0.44
CA PHE A 131 22.40 20.70 -0.33
C PHE A 131 23.17 21.65 0.60
N PRO A 132 24.49 21.84 0.43
CA PRO A 132 25.23 22.83 1.21
C PRO A 132 24.70 24.22 0.86
N GLY A 133 23.93 24.84 1.78
CA GLY A 133 23.39 26.20 1.60
C GLY A 133 21.95 26.42 2.10
N ILE A 134 21.20 25.38 2.49
CA ILE A 134 19.80 25.53 2.95
C ILE A 134 19.64 25.95 4.41
N SER A 135 20.73 26.27 5.13
CA SER A 135 20.69 26.74 6.52
C SER A 135 19.87 28.02 6.73
N SER A 136 19.57 28.79 5.67
CA SER A 136 18.89 30.09 5.78
C SER A 136 17.41 30.09 5.38
N PHE A 137 16.80 28.96 5.03
CA PHE A 137 15.41 28.92 4.52
C PHE A 137 14.48 27.90 5.21
N LEU A 138 14.92 27.28 6.32
CA LEU A 138 14.10 26.45 7.21
C LEU A 138 14.37 26.87 8.65
#